data_AF-A0A5J4UD96-F1
#
_entry.id   AF-A0A5J4UD96-F1
#
_cell.length_a   1.000
_cell.length_b   1.000
_cell.length_c   1.000
_cell.angle_alpha   90.00
_cell.angle_beta   90.00
_cell.angle_gamma   90.00
#
_symmetry.space_group_name_H-M   'P 1'
#
loop_
_entity.id
_entity.type
_entity.pdbx_description
1 polymer ?
#
loop_
_entity_poly.entity_id
_entity_poly.type
_entity_poly.pdbx_seq_one_letter_code
_entity_poly.pdbx_strand_id
1 'polypeptide(L)'
;MSSTDEFYEVQADYAGQEGISQFLPVQKGDIVKLIKQQSQYFIIEKDDEFGLIPQELLNIRQPQPSSNQMQLQPTSQISDETTNSDNYQKRDESSSSEDSYDNKSKDDEDTNQYKYEENDESDNKDILLEEKDKKIEIETQNEQKKEEKVNVEHQTNIGEKTNQIENDQVNLNQIQNEKQPVQKKKQKKKKNKKEKETDKHHFVYQEDELKIEKKQKKEKKKKRDKLDEFISNNLFFFAYATINQTSEQKGQQDEQNVVDDQEKQRKKGNQSSPHPKHQSSLTYQYGQWNIIDDKDIDDYEGKQKSKSRQTSSSIFNQSSPSKQDSNEQWNIIDKKQYEEDKLEDLTKEEKIKLEKEKWKK
;
A
#
# COMPACT_ATOMS: atom_id res chain seq x y z
N MET A 1 -13.91 12.27 -6.22
CA MET A 1 -14.22 10.96 -5.60
C MET A 1 -13.82 11.05 -4.15
N SER A 2 -14.77 10.89 -3.24
CA SER A 2 -14.47 10.61 -1.82
C SER A 2 -14.16 9.12 -1.71
N SER A 3 -12.94 8.77 -1.34
CA SER A 3 -12.69 7.47 -0.74
C SER A 3 -13.54 7.37 0.52
N THR A 4 -14.32 6.31 0.65
CA THR A 4 -14.87 5.90 1.93
C THR A 4 -13.70 5.35 2.75
N ASP A 5 -13.43 5.96 3.91
CA ASP A 5 -12.39 5.47 4.81
C ASP A 5 -12.81 4.08 5.35
N GLU A 6 -12.06 3.04 4.94
CA GLU A 6 -12.28 1.66 5.37
C GLU A 6 -11.41 1.36 6.60
N PHE A 7 -12.02 0.75 7.62
CA PHE A 7 -11.36 0.43 8.88
C PHE A 7 -11.26 -1.08 9.07
N TYR A 8 -10.11 -1.51 9.56
CA TYR A 8 -9.76 -2.92 9.76
C TYR A 8 -9.40 -3.15 11.23
N GLU A 9 -9.63 -4.37 11.70
CA GLU A 9 -9.30 -4.81 13.06
C GLU A 9 -8.17 -5.83 13.00
N VAL A 10 -7.12 -5.61 13.79
CA VAL A 10 -5.93 -6.47 13.85
C VAL A 10 -6.24 -7.76 14.62
N GLN A 11 -6.07 -8.92 13.98
CA GLN A 11 -6.48 -10.22 14.55
C GLN A 11 -5.45 -10.87 15.49
N ALA A 12 -4.17 -10.50 15.36
CA ALA A 12 -3.04 -11.01 16.13
C ALA A 12 -1.92 -9.97 16.18
N ASP A 13 -1.11 -10.01 17.23
CA ASP A 13 -0.01 -9.05 17.45
C ASP A 13 1.06 -9.17 16.36
N TYR A 14 1.57 -8.04 15.89
CA TYR A 14 2.60 -7.96 14.87
C TYR A 14 3.68 -6.97 15.30
N ALA A 15 4.90 -7.46 15.52
CA ALA A 15 6.02 -6.65 15.99
C ALA A 15 6.72 -5.83 14.87
N GLY A 16 6.13 -5.76 13.67
CA GLY A 16 6.80 -5.26 12.47
C GLY A 16 7.81 -6.26 11.90
N GLN A 17 8.77 -5.77 11.11
CA GLN A 17 9.93 -6.54 10.67
C GLN A 17 11.21 -5.81 11.11
N GLU A 18 12.06 -6.51 11.86
CA GLU A 18 13.28 -5.96 12.43
C GLU A 18 14.20 -5.37 11.33
N GLY A 19 14.69 -4.16 11.56
CA GLY A 19 15.51 -3.41 10.61
C GLY A 19 14.76 -2.74 9.45
N ILE A 20 13.44 -2.89 9.32
CA ILE A 20 12.64 -2.29 8.23
C ILE A 20 11.50 -1.43 8.79
N SER A 21 11.77 -0.12 8.95
CA SER A 21 10.82 0.90 9.44
C SER A 21 9.60 1.18 8.54
N GLN A 22 9.35 0.34 7.54
CA GLN A 22 8.13 0.37 6.72
C GLN A 22 7.03 -0.53 7.28
N PHE A 23 7.34 -1.44 8.20
CA PHE A 23 6.37 -2.33 8.84
C PHE A 23 6.02 -1.78 10.22
N LEU A 24 4.75 -1.37 10.39
CA LEU A 24 4.29 -0.73 11.62
C LEU A 24 3.94 -1.82 12.65
N PRO A 25 4.45 -1.75 13.90
CA PRO A 25 4.03 -2.67 14.95
C PRO A 25 2.60 -2.36 15.41
N VAL A 26 1.80 -3.41 15.63
CA VAL A 26 0.41 -3.33 16.08
C VAL A 26 0.07 -4.47 17.05
N GLN A 27 -0.95 -4.27 17.86
CA GLN A 27 -1.50 -5.25 18.79
C GLN A 27 -2.88 -5.71 18.36
N LYS A 28 -3.27 -6.91 18.82
CA LYS A 28 -4.58 -7.49 18.56
C LYS A 28 -5.70 -6.59 19.11
N GLY A 29 -6.67 -6.28 18.25
CA GLY A 29 -7.78 -5.37 18.54
C GLY A 29 -7.52 -3.91 18.15
N ASP A 30 -6.31 -3.57 17.69
CA ASP A 30 -6.05 -2.26 17.09
C ASP A 30 -6.98 -2.02 15.89
N ILE A 31 -7.53 -0.81 15.82
CA ILE A 31 -8.38 -0.35 14.73
C ILE A 31 -7.55 0.55 13.83
N VAL A 32 -7.30 0.09 12.60
CA VAL A 32 -6.40 0.75 11.65
C VAL A 32 -7.16 1.14 10.39
N LYS A 33 -6.80 2.28 9.79
CA LYS A 33 -7.43 2.78 8.58
C LYS A 33 -6.67 2.31 7.34
N LEU A 34 -7.38 1.76 6.34
CA LEU A 34 -6.77 1.34 5.09
C LEU A 34 -6.53 2.54 4.16
N ILE A 35 -5.26 2.74 3.78
CA ILE A 35 -4.86 3.76 2.81
C ILE A 35 -4.70 3.16 1.41
N LYS A 36 -4.13 1.96 1.32
CA LYS A 36 -3.91 1.29 0.02
C LYS A 36 -3.76 -0.23 0.14
N GLN A 37 -4.57 -0.96 -0.62
CA GLN A 37 -4.41 -2.39 -0.82
C GLN A 37 -3.19 -2.72 -1.72
N GLN A 38 -2.42 -3.75 -1.37
CA GLN A 38 -1.48 -4.43 -2.28
C GLN A 38 -1.73 -5.95 -2.24
N SER A 39 -0.95 -6.73 -2.99
CA SER A 39 -1.18 -8.16 -3.22
C SER A 39 -0.82 -9.11 -2.06
N GLN A 40 -0.18 -8.59 -1.00
CA GLN A 40 0.25 -9.35 0.19
C GLN A 40 0.22 -8.48 1.46
N TYR A 41 0.49 -7.17 1.30
CA TYR A 41 0.53 -6.20 2.39
C TYR A 41 -0.47 -5.08 2.13
N PHE A 42 -1.07 -4.54 3.19
CA PHE A 42 -1.87 -3.33 3.14
C PHE A 42 -1.04 -2.16 3.68
N ILE A 43 -1.15 -0.98 3.06
CA ILE A 43 -0.69 0.28 3.66
C ILE A 43 -1.80 0.79 4.55
N ILE A 44 -1.53 0.90 5.85
CA ILE A 44 -2.45 1.40 6.86
C ILE A 44 -1.99 2.74 7.44
N GLU A 45 -2.91 3.41 8.12
CA GLU A 45 -2.73 4.62 8.94
C GLU A 45 -3.19 4.28 10.38
N LYS A 46 -2.34 4.56 11.37
CA LYS A 46 -2.58 4.38 12.82
C LYS A 46 -1.78 5.44 13.57
N ASP A 47 -2.44 6.19 14.46
CA ASP A 47 -1.81 7.25 15.28
C ASP A 47 -1.00 8.27 14.45
N ASP A 48 -1.53 8.66 13.30
CA ASP A 48 -0.90 9.49 12.24
C ASP A 48 0.39 8.91 11.60
N GLU A 49 0.80 7.70 11.97
CA GLU A 49 1.89 6.94 11.32
C GLU A 49 1.37 6.00 10.22
N PHE A 50 2.21 5.76 9.20
CA PHE A 50 1.89 4.93 8.05
C PHE A 50 2.84 3.73 7.94
N GLY A 51 2.30 2.55 7.66
CA GLY A 51 3.13 1.37 7.41
C GLY A 51 2.42 0.19 6.77
N LEU A 52 3.20 -0.87 6.55
CA LEU A 52 2.82 -2.13 5.91
C LEU A 52 2.45 -3.17 6.97
N ILE A 53 1.33 -3.85 6.75
CA ILE A 53 0.89 -5.02 7.52
C ILE A 53 0.51 -6.16 6.56
N PRO A 54 0.87 -7.44 6.85
CA PRO A 54 0.39 -8.59 6.09
C PRO A 54 -1.15 -8.67 6.07
N GLN A 55 -1.74 -8.86 4.88
CA GLN A 55 -3.19 -8.88 4.71
C GLN A 55 -3.91 -9.91 5.61
N GLU A 56 -3.25 -11.03 5.91
CA GLU A 56 -3.78 -12.13 6.73
C GLU A 56 -3.98 -11.77 8.22
N LEU A 57 -3.42 -10.65 8.69
CA LEU A 57 -3.57 -10.19 10.07
C LEU A 57 -4.71 -9.16 10.25
N LEU A 58 -5.40 -8.78 9.16
CA LEU A 58 -6.42 -7.72 9.15
C LEU A 58 -7.80 -8.26 8.79
N ASN A 59 -8.76 -8.11 9.70
CA ASN A 59 -10.17 -8.39 9.41
C ASN A 59 -10.89 -7.12 8.96
N ILE A 60 -11.82 -7.24 8.02
CA ILE A 60 -12.71 -6.12 7.65
C ILE A 60 -13.63 -5.88 8.84
N ARG A 61 -13.44 -4.75 9.54
CA ARG A 61 -14.41 -4.32 10.55
C ARG A 61 -15.58 -3.72 9.81
N GLN A 62 -16.64 -4.52 9.60
CA GLN A 62 -17.90 -3.99 9.09
C GLN A 62 -18.30 -2.78 9.95
N PRO A 63 -18.67 -1.64 9.34
CA PRO A 63 -19.11 -0.48 10.09
C PRO A 63 -20.42 -0.86 10.80
N GLN A 64 -20.32 -1.25 12.08
CA GLN A 64 -21.50 -1.48 12.89
C GLN A 64 -22.35 -0.21 12.83
N PRO A 65 -23.64 -0.30 12.46
CA PRO A 65 -24.52 0.85 12.51
C PRO A 65 -24.54 1.31 13.96
N SER A 66 -23.96 2.50 14.23
CA SER A 66 -23.58 2.88 15.58
C SER A 66 -24.83 2.92 16.46
N SER A 67 -24.89 1.99 17.43
CA SER A 67 -26.02 1.81 18.34
C SER A 67 -26.08 2.90 19.42
N ASN A 68 -25.76 4.13 19.03
CA ASN A 68 -26.04 5.38 19.75
C ASN A 68 -27.48 5.86 19.48
N GLN A 69 -28.41 4.96 19.15
CA GLN A 69 -29.77 5.18 19.61
C GLN A 69 -29.77 5.00 21.12
N MET A 70 -29.86 6.13 21.83
CA MET A 70 -30.00 6.17 23.28
C MET A 70 -31.24 5.36 23.70
N GLN A 71 -31.04 4.10 24.11
CA GLN A 71 -32.06 3.39 24.85
C GLN A 71 -32.11 3.98 26.26
N LEU A 72 -32.79 5.12 26.37
CA LEU A 72 -33.19 5.73 27.63
C LEU A 72 -34.10 4.74 28.36
N GLN A 73 -33.51 3.82 29.13
CA GLN A 73 -34.26 3.04 30.09
C GLN A 73 -34.78 4.01 31.16
N PRO A 74 -36.10 4.15 31.36
CA PRO A 74 -36.62 4.99 32.43
C PRO A 74 -36.24 4.35 33.76
N THR A 75 -35.39 5.03 34.53
CA THR A 75 -34.93 4.59 35.85
C THR A 75 -36.06 4.70 36.87
N SER A 76 -36.96 3.71 36.86
CA SER A 76 -38.04 3.61 37.83
C SER A 76 -37.55 3.07 39.17
N GLN A 77 -37.71 3.92 40.18
CA GLN A 77 -37.86 3.57 41.60
C GLN A 77 -36.61 3.10 42.36
N ILE A 78 -36.07 4.07 43.09
CA ILE A 78 -35.37 3.89 44.37
C ILE A 78 -36.20 3.03 45.32
N SER A 79 -35.54 2.18 46.11
CA SER A 79 -36.05 1.66 47.38
C SER A 79 -34.89 1.59 48.37
N ASP A 80 -35.01 2.32 49.48
CA ASP A 80 -33.94 2.51 50.47
C ASP A 80 -33.82 1.36 51.49
N GLU A 81 -32.78 1.43 52.33
CA GLU A 81 -32.47 0.57 53.49
C GLU A 81 -32.05 -0.88 53.12
N THR A 82 -31.13 -1.55 53.83
CA THR A 82 -30.79 -1.45 55.27
C THR A 82 -29.26 -1.56 55.51
N THR A 83 -28.84 -1.42 56.77
CA THR A 83 -27.45 -1.14 57.22
C THR A 83 -26.62 -2.36 57.66
N ASN A 84 -25.31 -2.11 57.86
CA ASN A 84 -24.35 -2.80 58.75
C ASN A 84 -23.96 -4.27 58.50
N SER A 85 -22.66 -4.52 58.29
CA SER A 85 -21.80 -5.15 59.31
C SER A 85 -20.32 -5.08 58.93
N ASP A 86 -19.45 -4.87 59.91
CA ASP A 86 -17.99 -4.99 59.78
C ASP A 86 -17.53 -6.43 59.50
N ASN A 87 -16.36 -6.60 58.86
CA ASN A 87 -15.33 -7.49 59.41
C ASN A 87 -13.90 -7.13 58.94
N TYR A 88 -12.91 -7.55 59.73
CA TYR A 88 -11.48 -7.32 59.54
C TYR A 88 -10.81 -8.42 58.69
N GLN A 89 -9.75 -8.05 57.96
CA GLN A 89 -8.35 -8.58 58.07
C GLN A 89 -7.55 -8.14 56.82
N LYS A 90 -6.51 -7.31 56.96
CA LYS A 90 -5.15 -7.61 57.45
C LYS A 90 -4.32 -8.46 56.47
N ARG A 91 -3.37 -7.80 55.79
CA ARG A 91 -2.03 -8.31 55.42
C ARG A 91 -1.09 -7.15 55.07
N ASP A 92 -0.10 -6.90 55.91
CA ASP A 92 1.34 -7.20 55.69
C ASP A 92 1.77 -7.38 54.19
N GLU A 93 2.90 -6.87 53.68
CA GLU A 93 3.96 -5.97 54.22
C GLU A 93 4.94 -5.53 53.09
N SER A 94 5.83 -4.57 53.37
CA SER A 94 7.16 -4.32 52.73
C SER A 94 7.33 -4.25 51.18
N SER A 95 7.64 -3.05 50.66
CA SER A 95 8.84 -2.72 49.82
C SER A 95 8.73 -1.25 49.34
N SER A 96 9.53 -0.24 49.70
CA SER A 96 10.98 -0.10 49.98
C SER A 96 11.83 0.39 48.80
N SER A 97 11.71 1.69 48.49
CA SER A 97 12.78 2.56 47.95
C SER A 97 12.28 4.01 48.07
N GLU A 98 12.65 4.78 49.10
CA GLU A 98 13.96 5.43 49.25
C GLU A 98 14.34 6.31 48.05
N ASP A 99 14.05 7.60 48.16
CA ASP A 99 14.97 8.64 47.71
C ASP A 99 14.80 9.87 48.63
N SER A 100 15.91 10.56 48.96
CA SER A 100 15.97 11.48 50.11
C SER A 100 16.67 12.80 49.76
N TYR A 101 15.98 13.92 50.00
CA TYR A 101 16.58 15.25 49.94
C TYR A 101 16.32 16.04 51.22
N ASP A 102 17.37 16.07 52.06
CA ASP A 102 17.50 16.88 53.27
C ASP A 102 17.49 18.38 52.93
N ASN A 103 16.77 19.18 53.71
CA ASN A 103 16.83 20.63 53.61
C ASN A 103 16.52 21.27 54.98
N LYS A 104 17.55 21.86 55.60
CA LYS A 104 17.48 22.47 56.94
C LYS A 104 17.48 23.99 56.84
N SER A 105 16.55 24.63 57.54
CA SER A 105 16.66 26.00 58.05
C SER A 105 15.76 26.09 59.29
N LYS A 106 16.11 26.61 60.48
CA LYS A 106 17.10 27.63 60.92
C LYS A 106 16.82 29.03 60.33
N ASP A 107 16.86 30.13 61.05
CA ASP A 107 16.63 30.39 62.49
C ASP A 107 15.52 31.49 62.53
N ASP A 108 15.15 32.26 63.56
CA ASP A 108 15.66 32.54 64.91
C ASP A 108 14.46 32.61 65.92
N GLU A 109 14.29 33.71 66.64
CA GLU A 109 13.27 33.96 67.69
C GLU A 109 12.53 35.30 67.41
N ASP A 110 11.38 35.56 68.06
CA ASP A 110 11.23 36.70 69.00
C ASP A 110 9.92 36.57 69.82
N THR A 111 9.89 37.06 71.07
CA THR A 111 8.72 37.00 71.97
C THR A 111 8.56 38.32 72.74
N ASN A 112 7.88 39.29 72.13
CA ASN A 112 7.70 40.62 72.69
C ASN A 112 6.58 40.68 73.74
N GLN A 113 6.97 40.54 75.01
CA GLN A 113 6.08 40.59 76.18
C GLN A 113 5.84 42.04 76.65
N TYR A 114 4.77 42.68 76.20
CA TYR A 114 4.41 44.04 76.64
C TYR A 114 3.64 44.05 77.96
N LYS A 115 4.20 44.76 78.94
CA LYS A 115 3.67 44.96 80.29
C LYS A 115 2.80 46.22 80.32
N TYR A 116 1.51 46.07 80.65
CA TYR A 116 0.62 47.21 80.91
C TYR A 116 0.76 47.67 82.36
N GLU A 117 0.74 48.98 82.58
CA GLU A 117 0.69 49.62 83.89
C GLU A 117 -0.60 50.44 83.98
N GLU A 118 -1.53 50.02 84.84
CA GLU A 118 -2.78 50.73 85.09
C GLU A 118 -2.49 52.06 85.80
N ASN A 119 -3.02 53.15 85.26
CA ASN A 119 -2.98 54.48 85.89
C ASN A 119 -4.39 55.07 85.87
N ASP A 120 -4.91 55.40 87.06
CA ASP A 120 -6.29 55.85 87.28
C ASP A 120 -6.49 57.33 86.90
N GLU A 121 -6.79 57.57 85.62
CA GLU A 121 -7.37 58.83 85.14
C GLU A 121 -8.68 58.53 84.38
N SER A 122 -9.79 58.40 85.11
CA SER A 122 -11.12 58.08 84.55
C SER A 122 -11.88 59.31 84.04
N ASP A 123 -11.93 60.38 84.84
CA ASP A 123 -13.04 61.34 84.84
C ASP A 123 -12.99 62.43 83.75
N ASN A 124 -12.14 62.29 82.74
CA ASN A 124 -11.96 63.27 81.66
C ASN A 124 -11.95 62.66 80.24
N LYS A 125 -12.25 61.35 80.12
CA LYS A 125 -12.20 60.63 78.82
C LYS A 125 -13.46 60.80 77.98
N ASP A 126 -14.63 60.89 78.59
CA ASP A 126 -15.92 60.86 77.88
C ASP A 126 -16.13 62.05 76.93
N ILE A 127 -15.72 63.26 77.34
CA ILE A 127 -15.79 64.46 76.49
C ILE A 127 -14.89 64.32 75.24
N LEU A 128 -13.73 63.66 75.39
CA LEU A 128 -12.78 63.43 74.30
C LEU A 128 -13.21 62.29 73.34
N LEU A 129 -14.12 61.41 73.76
CA LEU A 129 -14.76 60.43 72.88
C LEU A 129 -15.81 61.10 71.99
N GLU A 130 -16.70 61.92 72.56
CA GLU A 130 -17.81 62.53 71.81
C GLU A 130 -17.33 63.49 70.69
N GLU A 131 -16.17 64.14 70.84
CA GLU A 131 -15.55 64.93 69.76
C GLU A 131 -14.91 64.07 68.66
N LYS A 132 -14.37 62.89 69.00
CA LYS A 132 -13.78 61.97 68.01
C LYS A 132 -14.85 61.35 67.12
N ASP A 133 -15.97 60.91 67.71
CA ASP A 133 -17.06 60.29 66.97
C ASP A 133 -17.67 61.26 65.95
N LYS A 134 -17.91 62.52 66.35
CA LYS A 134 -18.37 63.59 65.45
C LYS A 134 -17.38 63.88 64.32
N LYS A 135 -16.07 63.79 64.58
CA LYS A 135 -15.05 63.94 63.53
C LYS A 135 -15.11 62.77 62.54
N ILE A 136 -15.20 61.53 63.04
CA ILE A 136 -15.28 60.31 62.21
C ILE A 136 -16.53 60.34 61.33
N GLU A 137 -17.67 60.81 61.84
CA GLU A 137 -18.89 60.94 61.04
C GLU A 137 -18.72 61.95 59.87
N ILE A 138 -18.13 63.12 60.14
CA ILE A 138 -17.86 64.14 59.10
C ILE A 138 -16.87 63.62 58.06
N GLU A 139 -15.83 62.90 58.48
CA GLU A 139 -14.83 62.30 57.58
C GLU A 139 -15.50 61.23 56.68
N THR A 140 -16.33 60.36 57.27
CA THR A 140 -17.13 59.34 56.55
C THR A 140 -18.10 59.96 55.53
N GLN A 141 -18.86 61.01 55.90
CA GLN A 141 -19.79 61.68 54.99
C GLN A 141 -19.09 62.38 53.82
N ASN A 142 -17.83 62.80 53.97
CA ASN A 142 -17.04 63.39 52.90
C ASN A 142 -16.47 62.33 51.94
N GLU A 143 -16.08 61.16 52.46
CA GLU A 143 -15.64 60.03 51.64
C GLU A 143 -16.79 59.50 50.76
N GLN A 144 -17.99 59.30 51.31
CA GLN A 144 -19.18 58.86 50.55
C GLN A 144 -19.52 59.81 49.39
N LYS A 145 -19.48 61.14 49.61
CA LYS A 145 -19.71 62.15 48.56
C LYS A 145 -18.64 62.16 47.47
N LYS A 146 -17.41 61.72 47.80
CA LYS A 146 -16.29 61.59 46.86
C LYS A 146 -16.47 60.34 45.99
N GLU A 147 -16.91 59.22 46.57
CA GLU A 147 -17.24 58.00 45.84
C GLU A 147 -18.44 58.20 44.89
N GLU A 148 -19.52 58.83 45.36
CA GLU A 148 -20.71 59.13 44.55
C GLU A 148 -20.33 59.94 43.28
N LYS A 149 -19.49 60.97 43.46
CA LYS A 149 -19.01 61.79 42.34
C LYS A 149 -18.19 60.98 41.33
N VAL A 150 -17.31 60.09 41.79
CA VAL A 150 -16.49 59.21 40.91
C VAL A 150 -17.37 58.22 40.14
N ASN A 151 -18.45 57.72 40.75
CA ASN A 151 -19.41 56.82 40.11
C ASN A 151 -20.18 57.52 38.97
N VAL A 152 -20.68 58.73 39.21
CA VAL A 152 -21.35 59.55 38.18
C VAL A 152 -20.42 59.83 36.98
N GLU A 153 -19.15 60.13 37.23
CA GLU A 153 -18.14 60.39 36.19
C GLU A 153 -17.73 59.12 35.42
N HIS A 154 -17.85 57.93 36.02
CA HIS A 154 -17.68 56.67 35.29
C HIS A 154 -18.87 56.35 34.38
N GLN A 155 -20.11 56.63 34.81
CA GLN A 155 -21.31 56.30 34.04
C GLN A 155 -21.42 57.12 32.74
N THR A 156 -21.07 58.42 32.76
CA THR A 156 -21.02 59.25 31.54
C THR A 156 -19.98 58.74 30.54
N ASN A 157 -18.78 58.39 31.03
CA ASN A 157 -17.68 57.85 30.23
C ASN A 157 -17.97 56.50 29.56
N ILE A 158 -18.97 55.74 30.03
CA ILE A 158 -19.41 54.48 29.41
C ILE A 158 -20.35 54.76 28.23
N GLY A 159 -21.32 55.66 28.39
CA GLY A 159 -22.33 55.96 27.37
C GLY A 159 -21.77 56.54 26.07
N GLU A 160 -20.72 57.38 26.15
CA GLU A 160 -20.06 57.90 24.95
C GLU A 160 -19.33 56.81 24.17
N LYS A 161 -18.69 55.86 24.87
CA LYS A 161 -17.94 54.75 24.25
C LYS A 161 -18.86 53.73 23.58
N THR A 162 -20.03 53.43 24.16
CA THR A 162 -21.01 52.54 23.52
C THR A 162 -21.53 53.12 22.19
N ASN A 163 -21.81 54.42 22.15
CA ASN A 163 -22.28 55.10 20.94
C ASN A 163 -21.23 55.10 19.82
N GLN A 164 -19.94 55.17 20.15
CA GLN A 164 -18.87 55.07 19.14
C GLN A 164 -18.74 53.64 18.59
N ILE A 165 -18.78 52.62 19.46
CA ILE A 165 -18.71 51.20 19.06
C ILE A 165 -19.85 50.80 18.12
N GLU A 166 -21.08 51.27 18.36
CA GLU A 166 -22.22 50.96 17.49
C GLU A 166 -22.05 51.55 16.07
N ASN A 167 -21.59 52.79 15.95
CA ASN A 167 -21.29 53.43 14.67
C ASN A 167 -20.18 52.70 13.90
N ASP A 168 -19.11 52.29 14.58
CA ASP A 168 -18.01 51.54 13.96
C ASP A 168 -18.45 50.16 13.45
N GLN A 169 -19.36 49.47 14.17
CA GLN A 169 -19.94 48.20 13.72
C GLN A 169 -20.80 48.34 12.46
N VAL A 170 -21.62 49.39 12.35
CA VAL A 170 -22.42 49.66 11.14
C VAL A 170 -21.53 49.85 9.92
N ASN A 171 -20.45 50.63 10.05
CA ASN A 171 -19.47 50.86 8.98
C ASN A 171 -18.75 49.57 8.56
N LEU A 172 -18.32 48.74 9.54
CA LEU A 172 -17.70 47.44 9.30
C LEU A 172 -18.59 46.50 8.49
N ASN A 173 -19.89 46.44 8.80
CA ASN A 173 -20.86 45.60 8.08
C ASN A 173 -21.08 46.08 6.64
N GLN A 174 -21.11 47.39 6.40
CA GLN A 174 -21.22 47.95 5.06
C GLN A 174 -19.99 47.58 4.19
N ILE A 175 -18.78 47.72 4.74
CA ILE A 175 -17.51 47.34 4.08
C ILE A 175 -17.42 45.84 3.76
N GLN A 176 -18.02 44.96 4.58
CA GLN A 176 -18.06 43.52 4.29
C GLN A 176 -18.98 43.17 3.11
N ASN A 177 -20.14 43.83 3.03
CA ASN A 177 -21.12 43.58 1.96
C ASN A 177 -20.59 43.95 0.57
N GLU A 178 -19.83 45.04 0.42
CA GLU A 178 -19.22 45.43 -0.86
C GLU A 178 -18.12 44.47 -1.35
N LYS A 179 -17.43 43.76 -0.44
CA LYS A 179 -16.32 42.85 -0.79
C LYS A 179 -16.79 41.49 -1.33
N GLN A 180 -18.01 41.06 -0.99
CA GLN A 180 -18.64 39.80 -1.44
C GLN A 180 -18.65 39.60 -2.97
N PRO A 181 -19.18 40.52 -3.82
CA PRO A 181 -19.28 40.31 -5.27
C PRO A 181 -17.93 40.19 -5.98
N VAL A 182 -16.88 40.85 -5.47
CA VAL A 182 -15.53 40.81 -6.07
C VAL A 182 -14.89 39.42 -5.90
N GLN A 183 -15.05 38.80 -4.72
CA GLN A 183 -14.52 37.45 -4.47
C GLN A 183 -15.23 36.40 -5.31
N LYS A 184 -16.58 36.45 -5.38
CA LYS A 184 -17.40 35.53 -6.18
C LYS A 184 -17.02 35.55 -7.67
N LYS A 185 -16.70 36.73 -8.24
CA LYS A 185 -16.17 36.86 -9.61
C LYS A 185 -14.77 36.24 -9.79
N LYS A 186 -13.86 36.39 -8.81
CA LYS A 186 -12.52 35.76 -8.85
C LYS A 186 -12.58 34.23 -8.74
N GLN A 187 -13.45 33.69 -7.87
CA GLN A 187 -13.64 32.23 -7.73
C GLN A 187 -14.19 31.58 -9.01
N LYS A 188 -15.20 32.18 -9.65
CA LYS A 188 -15.78 31.65 -10.90
C LYS A 188 -14.73 31.57 -12.03
N LYS A 189 -13.84 32.57 -12.16
CA LYS A 189 -12.70 32.49 -13.11
C LYS A 189 -11.68 31.38 -12.76
N LYS A 190 -11.43 31.08 -11.49
CA LYS A 190 -10.55 29.96 -11.09
C LYS A 190 -11.16 28.59 -11.40
N LYS A 191 -12.46 28.38 -11.14
CA LYS A 191 -13.14 27.08 -11.39
C LYS A 191 -13.04 26.68 -12.87
N ASN A 192 -13.45 27.58 -13.77
CA ASN A 192 -13.44 27.34 -15.23
C ASN A 192 -12.03 27.14 -15.84
N LYS A 193 -10.93 27.50 -15.14
CA LYS A 193 -9.57 27.13 -15.58
C LYS A 193 -9.24 25.69 -15.21
N LYS A 194 -9.48 25.30 -13.95
CA LYS A 194 -9.12 23.97 -13.41
C LYS A 194 -9.84 22.83 -14.15
N GLU A 195 -11.10 23.07 -14.53
CA GLU A 195 -11.96 22.15 -15.29
C GLU A 195 -11.35 21.78 -16.66
N LYS A 196 -10.83 22.77 -17.40
CA LYS A 196 -10.13 22.55 -18.69
C LYS A 196 -8.72 21.92 -18.56
N GLU A 197 -8.24 21.76 -17.34
CA GLU A 197 -6.93 21.18 -17.01
C GLU A 197 -7.10 19.70 -16.62
N THR A 198 -8.19 19.36 -15.92
CA THR A 198 -8.57 17.97 -15.60
C THR A 198 -8.90 17.13 -16.84
N ASP A 199 -9.63 17.68 -17.82
CA ASP A 199 -10.04 16.95 -19.03
C ASP A 199 -8.82 16.47 -19.84
N LYS A 200 -7.76 17.28 -19.90
CA LYS A 200 -6.51 16.93 -20.58
C LYS A 200 -5.76 15.80 -19.89
N HIS A 201 -5.70 15.82 -18.55
CA HIS A 201 -5.08 14.73 -17.82
C HIS A 201 -5.85 13.41 -17.96
N HIS A 202 -7.18 13.43 -17.98
CA HIS A 202 -7.97 12.22 -18.14
C HIS A 202 -7.71 11.52 -19.50
N PHE A 203 -7.55 12.28 -20.58
CA PHE A 203 -7.26 11.71 -21.90
C PHE A 203 -5.88 11.00 -21.94
N VAL A 204 -4.85 11.57 -21.31
CA VAL A 204 -3.50 10.98 -21.26
C VAL A 204 -3.50 9.62 -20.54
N TYR A 205 -4.24 9.48 -19.43
CA TYR A 205 -4.33 8.20 -18.72
C TYR A 205 -4.97 7.08 -19.58
N GLN A 206 -6.02 7.38 -20.34
CA GLN A 206 -6.67 6.39 -21.21
C GLN A 206 -5.72 5.85 -22.30
N GLU A 207 -4.85 6.70 -22.87
CA GLU A 207 -3.86 6.22 -23.84
C GLU A 207 -2.84 5.26 -23.22
N ASP A 208 -2.37 5.54 -22.00
CA ASP A 208 -1.33 4.74 -21.35
C ASP A 208 -1.89 3.41 -20.83
N GLU A 209 -3.13 3.37 -20.35
CA GLU A 209 -3.86 2.13 -20.09
C GLU A 209 -3.99 1.28 -21.36
N LEU A 210 -4.35 1.88 -22.50
CA LEU A 210 -4.41 1.18 -23.81
C LEU A 210 -3.03 0.68 -24.27
N LYS A 211 -1.94 1.40 -23.98
CA LYS A 211 -0.56 0.95 -24.26
C LYS A 211 -0.18 -0.25 -23.38
N ILE A 212 -0.53 -0.22 -22.09
CA ILE A 212 -0.32 -1.32 -21.14
C ILE A 212 -1.12 -2.56 -21.54
N GLU A 213 -2.40 -2.41 -21.87
CA GLU A 213 -3.27 -3.53 -22.25
C GLU A 213 -2.79 -4.19 -23.57
N LYS A 214 -2.40 -3.40 -24.57
CA LYS A 214 -1.76 -3.90 -25.81
C LYS A 214 -0.45 -4.63 -25.53
N LYS A 215 0.38 -4.17 -24.59
CA LYS A 215 1.62 -4.85 -24.17
C LYS A 215 1.32 -6.20 -23.51
N GLN A 216 0.35 -6.25 -22.58
CA GLN A 216 -0.08 -7.50 -21.94
C GLN A 216 -0.67 -8.49 -22.95
N LYS A 217 -1.48 -8.04 -23.92
CA LYS A 217 -2.03 -8.89 -24.98
C LYS A 217 -0.92 -9.51 -25.85
N LYS A 218 0.10 -8.72 -26.24
CA LYS A 218 1.28 -9.22 -26.97
C LYS A 218 2.07 -10.25 -26.15
N GLU A 219 2.25 -10.04 -24.85
CA GLU A 219 2.97 -10.98 -23.99
C GLU A 219 2.18 -12.27 -23.75
N LYS A 220 0.87 -12.18 -23.51
CA LYS A 220 -0.02 -13.35 -23.38
C LYS A 220 -0.03 -14.20 -24.67
N LYS A 221 -0.01 -13.57 -25.85
CA LYS A 221 0.17 -14.31 -27.12
C LYS A 221 1.53 -15.02 -27.15
N LYS A 222 2.65 -14.31 -26.92
CA LYS A 222 4.00 -14.89 -26.93
C LYS A 222 4.21 -16.02 -25.90
N LYS A 223 3.39 -16.08 -24.84
CA LYS A 223 3.35 -17.21 -23.89
C LYS A 223 2.56 -18.42 -24.42
N ARG A 224 1.49 -18.21 -25.19
CA ARG A 224 0.78 -19.29 -25.92
C ARG A 224 1.62 -19.86 -27.04
N ASP A 225 2.15 -19.01 -27.92
CA ASP A 225 2.97 -19.44 -29.07
C ASP A 225 4.12 -20.40 -28.63
N LYS A 226 4.73 -20.12 -27.46
CA LYS A 226 5.76 -20.98 -26.83
C LYS A 226 5.23 -22.27 -26.19
N LEU A 227 4.02 -22.25 -25.64
CA LEU A 227 3.38 -23.44 -25.07
C LEU A 227 2.99 -24.40 -26.19
N ASP A 228 2.50 -23.87 -27.30
CA ASP A 228 2.15 -24.64 -28.50
C ASP A 228 3.41 -25.27 -29.14
N GLU A 229 4.54 -24.53 -29.15
CA GLU A 229 5.88 -25.05 -29.52
C GLU A 229 6.33 -26.20 -28.59
N PHE A 230 6.19 -26.03 -27.27
CA PHE A 230 6.54 -27.07 -26.29
C PHE A 230 5.66 -28.32 -26.39
N ILE A 231 4.35 -28.15 -26.56
CA ILE A 231 3.40 -29.26 -26.77
C ILE A 231 3.76 -30.01 -28.06
N SER A 232 4.01 -29.30 -29.16
CA SER A 232 4.37 -29.91 -30.45
C SER A 232 5.66 -30.74 -30.36
N ASN A 233 6.69 -30.21 -29.70
CA ASN A 233 7.97 -30.92 -29.52
C ASN A 233 7.81 -32.18 -28.66
N ASN A 234 7.03 -32.13 -27.59
CA ASN A 234 6.75 -33.31 -26.76
C ASN A 234 5.91 -34.35 -27.51
N LEU A 235 4.89 -33.92 -28.26
CA LEU A 235 4.04 -34.82 -29.05
C LEU A 235 4.85 -35.57 -30.12
N PHE A 236 5.80 -34.87 -30.75
CA PHE A 236 6.76 -35.48 -31.68
C PHE A 236 7.64 -36.53 -30.99
N PHE A 237 8.16 -36.24 -29.79
CA PHE A 237 8.97 -37.20 -29.02
C PHE A 237 8.18 -38.44 -28.61
N PHE A 238 6.93 -38.30 -28.15
CA PHE A 238 6.05 -39.43 -27.84
C PHE A 238 5.73 -40.26 -29.09
N ALA A 239 5.43 -39.63 -30.23
CA ALA A 239 5.21 -40.34 -31.49
C ALA A 239 6.44 -41.14 -31.94
N TYR A 240 7.64 -40.54 -31.86
CA TYR A 240 8.90 -41.19 -32.19
C TYR A 240 9.20 -42.40 -31.28
N ALA A 241 9.02 -42.26 -29.96
CA ALA A 241 9.16 -43.36 -29.01
C ALA A 241 8.19 -44.52 -29.31
N THR A 242 6.94 -44.21 -29.69
CA THR A 242 5.92 -45.20 -30.04
C THR A 242 6.27 -45.98 -31.32
N ILE A 243 6.83 -45.30 -32.31
CA ILE A 243 7.30 -45.92 -33.56
C ILE A 243 8.46 -46.88 -33.29
N ASN A 244 9.43 -46.48 -32.47
CA ASN A 244 10.56 -47.35 -32.12
C ASN A 244 10.10 -48.59 -31.35
N GLN A 245 9.27 -48.42 -30.31
CA GLN A 245 8.75 -49.53 -29.51
C GLN A 245 7.93 -50.54 -30.33
N THR A 246 7.13 -50.07 -31.30
CA THR A 246 6.38 -50.97 -32.20
C THR A 246 7.26 -51.67 -33.23
N SER A 247 8.39 -51.08 -33.62
CA SER A 247 9.39 -51.74 -34.48
C SER A 247 10.13 -52.86 -33.75
N GLU A 248 10.50 -52.66 -32.49
CA GLU A 248 11.14 -53.67 -31.63
C GLU A 248 10.22 -54.87 -31.39
N GLN A 249 8.96 -54.61 -31.02
CA GLN A 249 7.95 -55.66 -30.81
C GLN A 249 7.69 -56.47 -32.09
N LYS A 250 7.72 -55.83 -33.26
CA LYS A 250 7.58 -56.55 -34.53
C LYS A 250 8.80 -57.45 -34.80
N GLY A 251 10.02 -56.97 -34.57
CA GLY A 251 11.23 -57.78 -34.69
C GLY A 251 11.16 -59.06 -33.84
N GLN A 252 10.73 -58.93 -32.58
CA GLN A 252 10.55 -60.06 -31.68
C GLN A 252 9.47 -61.05 -32.17
N GLN A 253 8.36 -60.57 -32.76
CA GLN A 253 7.35 -61.44 -33.36
C GLN A 253 7.86 -62.17 -34.60
N ASP A 254 8.59 -61.49 -35.49
CA ASP A 254 9.16 -62.07 -36.70
C ASP A 254 10.23 -63.14 -36.34
N GLU A 255 11.05 -62.92 -35.32
CA GLU A 255 11.97 -63.94 -34.76
C GLU A 255 11.23 -65.15 -34.16
N GLN A 256 10.18 -64.92 -33.35
CA GLN A 256 9.39 -65.98 -32.73
C GLN A 256 8.73 -66.88 -33.80
N ASN A 257 8.20 -66.29 -34.88
CA ASN A 257 7.63 -67.02 -36.02
C ASN A 257 8.66 -67.93 -36.72
N VAL A 258 9.92 -67.47 -36.86
CA VAL A 258 11.01 -68.27 -37.44
C VAL A 258 11.38 -69.46 -36.55
N VAL A 259 11.38 -69.30 -35.22
CA VAL A 259 11.63 -70.40 -34.28
C VAL A 259 10.52 -71.46 -34.37
N ASP A 260 9.25 -71.04 -34.37
CA ASP A 260 8.11 -71.95 -34.47
C ASP A 260 8.11 -72.76 -35.78
N ASP A 261 8.47 -72.15 -36.91
CA ASP A 261 8.57 -72.86 -38.19
C ASP A 261 9.80 -73.78 -38.25
N GLN A 262 10.94 -73.42 -37.65
CA GLN A 262 12.07 -74.36 -37.48
C GLN A 262 11.70 -75.56 -36.61
N GLU A 263 10.89 -75.39 -35.56
CA GLU A 263 10.44 -76.52 -34.74
C GLU A 263 9.43 -77.41 -35.49
N LYS A 264 8.53 -76.83 -36.31
CA LYS A 264 7.65 -77.59 -37.22
C LYS A 264 8.44 -78.38 -38.27
N GLN A 265 9.53 -77.83 -38.80
CA GLN A 265 10.45 -78.54 -39.71
C GLN A 265 11.11 -79.73 -38.99
N ARG A 266 11.67 -79.51 -37.80
CA ARG A 266 12.26 -80.58 -36.96
C ARG A 266 11.28 -81.71 -36.64
N LYS A 267 10.01 -81.39 -36.35
CA LYS A 267 8.96 -82.40 -36.09
C LYS A 267 8.50 -83.19 -37.32
N LYS A 268 8.86 -82.77 -38.53
CA LYS A 268 8.57 -83.50 -39.79
C LYS A 268 9.79 -84.28 -40.32
N GLY A 269 11.01 -83.77 -40.10
CA GLY A 269 12.25 -84.37 -40.59
C GLY A 269 12.82 -85.47 -39.70
N ASN A 270 12.14 -86.62 -39.56
CA ASN A 270 12.63 -87.75 -38.76
C ASN A 270 12.51 -89.13 -39.45
N GLN A 271 12.88 -89.22 -40.74
CA GLN A 271 13.21 -90.48 -41.40
C GLN A 271 14.41 -90.31 -42.36
N SER A 272 15.22 -91.37 -42.47
CA SER A 272 16.43 -91.54 -43.30
C SER A 272 17.58 -90.52 -43.11
N SER A 273 18.72 -91.02 -42.62
CA SER A 273 20.02 -90.34 -42.64
C SER A 273 20.88 -90.87 -43.79
N PRO A 274 21.70 -90.01 -44.42
CA PRO A 274 22.96 -90.44 -45.04
C PRO A 274 24.19 -89.71 -44.46
N HIS A 275 25.36 -90.31 -44.67
CA HIS A 275 26.66 -89.88 -44.11
C HIS A 275 27.10 -88.45 -44.50
N PRO A 276 27.79 -87.73 -43.61
CA PRO A 276 28.53 -86.52 -43.97
C PRO A 276 29.82 -86.86 -44.75
N LYS A 277 30.16 -86.03 -45.73
CA LYS A 277 31.49 -85.96 -46.35
C LYS A 277 31.89 -84.51 -46.63
N HIS A 278 33.19 -84.24 -46.53
CA HIS A 278 33.88 -82.97 -46.82
C HIS A 278 33.44 -81.75 -45.99
N GLN A 279 34.24 -81.46 -44.95
CA GLN A 279 34.37 -80.11 -44.44
C GLN A 279 35.02 -79.23 -45.50
N SER A 280 34.48 -78.04 -45.74
CA SER A 280 35.16 -76.94 -46.44
C SER A 280 35.23 -75.73 -45.50
N SER A 281 36.45 -75.27 -45.23
CA SER A 281 36.71 -74.21 -44.26
C SER A 281 36.51 -72.81 -44.88
N LEU A 282 35.28 -72.30 -44.85
CA LEU A 282 35.00 -70.90 -45.15
C LEU A 282 35.29 -70.02 -43.93
N THR A 283 36.49 -69.47 -43.89
CA THR A 283 36.92 -68.51 -42.85
C THR A 283 36.21 -67.18 -43.04
N TYR A 284 35.17 -66.93 -42.23
CA TYR A 284 34.54 -65.62 -42.15
C TYR A 284 35.49 -64.61 -41.49
N GLN A 285 35.93 -63.64 -42.28
CA GLN A 285 36.79 -62.55 -41.82
C GLN A 285 35.93 -61.51 -41.06
N TYR A 286 35.89 -61.63 -39.73
CA TYR A 286 35.19 -60.66 -38.88
C TYR A 286 35.80 -59.26 -39.04
N GLY A 287 34.95 -58.29 -39.39
CA GLY A 287 35.32 -56.87 -39.37
C GLY A 287 35.59 -56.41 -37.93
N GLN A 288 36.76 -55.85 -37.69
CA GLN A 288 37.11 -55.26 -36.39
C GLN A 288 36.25 -54.00 -36.15
N TRP A 289 35.33 -54.08 -35.21
CA TRP A 289 34.71 -52.89 -34.63
C TRP A 289 35.67 -52.33 -33.59
N ASN A 290 36.13 -51.10 -33.81
CA ASN A 290 36.93 -50.39 -32.82
C ASN A 290 36.04 -50.06 -31.62
N ILE A 291 36.25 -50.78 -30.52
CA ILE A 291 35.80 -50.34 -29.20
C ILE A 291 36.60 -49.08 -28.88
N ILE A 292 35.91 -47.95 -28.79
CA ILE A 292 36.46 -46.74 -28.19
C ILE A 292 36.19 -46.90 -26.69
N ASP A 293 37.24 -46.95 -25.88
CA ASP A 293 37.11 -47.03 -24.43
C ASP A 293 36.54 -45.72 -23.88
N ASP A 294 35.40 -45.77 -23.19
CA ASP A 294 34.82 -44.63 -22.46
C ASP A 294 35.64 -44.31 -21.19
N LYS A 295 36.85 -43.80 -21.40
CA LYS A 295 37.76 -43.26 -20.37
C LYS A 295 38.46 -42.02 -20.90
N ASP A 296 37.86 -40.87 -20.56
CA ASP A 296 38.49 -39.58 -20.26
C ASP A 296 37.41 -38.48 -20.40
N ILE A 297 36.47 -38.46 -19.44
CA ILE A 297 35.50 -37.36 -19.25
C ILE A 297 35.54 -36.94 -17.78
N ASP A 298 36.66 -36.32 -17.40
CA ASP A 298 36.77 -35.45 -16.23
C ASP A 298 37.06 -34.01 -16.73
N ASP A 299 36.65 -33.02 -15.93
CA ASP A 299 36.95 -31.58 -16.06
C ASP A 299 36.72 -30.87 -17.42
N TYR A 300 35.52 -30.30 -17.61
CA TYR A 300 35.39 -29.02 -18.32
C TYR A 300 34.19 -28.14 -17.87
N GLU A 301 34.34 -27.42 -16.77
CA GLU A 301 33.46 -26.26 -16.48
C GLU A 301 33.77 -25.09 -17.45
N GLY A 302 32.80 -24.69 -18.29
CA GLY A 302 33.07 -23.72 -19.36
C GLY A 302 31.86 -22.97 -19.94
N LYS A 303 31.06 -22.30 -19.11
CA LYS A 303 29.86 -21.56 -19.57
C LYS A 303 30.20 -20.29 -20.37
N GLN A 304 30.19 -20.36 -21.70
CA GLN A 304 29.87 -19.18 -22.55
C GLN A 304 28.95 -19.56 -23.73
N LYS A 305 27.99 -18.69 -24.06
CA LYS A 305 26.93 -18.96 -25.05
C LYS A 305 26.96 -17.98 -26.22
N SER A 306 27.78 -18.25 -27.23
CA SER A 306 27.77 -17.56 -28.53
C SER A 306 26.85 -18.28 -29.53
N LYS A 307 25.59 -17.86 -29.64
CA LYS A 307 24.64 -18.44 -30.62
C LYS A 307 24.90 -17.93 -32.04
N SER A 308 25.76 -18.62 -32.77
CA SER A 308 25.78 -18.54 -34.23
C SER A 308 24.45 -19.06 -34.81
N ARG A 309 23.88 -18.33 -35.77
CA ARG A 309 22.73 -18.77 -36.59
C ARG A 309 23.23 -19.12 -37.97
N GLN A 310 23.35 -20.41 -38.29
CA GLN A 310 23.36 -20.85 -39.68
C GLN A 310 21.91 -21.07 -40.14
N THR A 311 21.56 -20.45 -41.28
CA THR A 311 20.26 -20.62 -41.93
C THR A 311 20.39 -21.63 -43.07
N SER A 312 19.85 -22.83 -42.88
CA SER A 312 19.75 -23.82 -43.95
C SER A 312 18.67 -23.41 -44.96
N SER A 313 19.09 -23.18 -46.21
CA SER A 313 18.20 -22.86 -47.33
C SER A 313 17.49 -24.12 -47.82
N SER A 314 16.16 -24.19 -47.66
CA SER A 314 15.34 -25.24 -48.29
C SER A 314 14.81 -24.75 -49.64
N ILE A 315 15.12 -25.50 -50.69
CA ILE A 315 14.62 -25.24 -52.05
C ILE A 315 13.27 -25.96 -52.19
N PHE A 316 12.21 -25.22 -52.56
CA PHE A 316 10.94 -25.83 -52.96
C PHE A 316 10.38 -25.15 -54.20
N ASN A 317 9.83 -25.94 -55.13
CA ASN A 317 9.48 -25.48 -56.47
C ASN A 317 8.02 -25.06 -56.62
N GLN A 318 7.87 -23.95 -57.34
CA GLN A 318 6.75 -23.48 -58.17
C GLN A 318 5.44 -24.28 -58.17
N SER A 319 4.34 -23.56 -57.95
CA SER A 319 3.06 -23.81 -58.62
C SER A 319 2.29 -22.50 -58.73
N SER A 320 1.96 -22.09 -59.97
CA SER A 320 1.42 -20.76 -60.29
C SER A 320 -0.11 -20.78 -60.45
N PRO A 321 -0.83 -19.80 -59.88
CA PRO A 321 -2.16 -19.39 -60.37
C PRO A 321 -2.07 -18.19 -61.33
N SER A 322 -3.18 -17.88 -62.00
CA SER A 322 -3.29 -16.90 -63.08
C SER A 322 -3.26 -15.44 -62.65
N LYS A 323 -2.83 -14.58 -63.58
CA LYS A 323 -2.86 -13.10 -63.46
C LYS A 323 -4.30 -12.58 -63.44
N GLN A 324 -4.64 -11.73 -62.47
CA GLN A 324 -5.63 -10.66 -62.63
C GLN A 324 -5.38 -9.54 -61.61
N ASP A 325 -5.53 -8.30 -62.09
CA ASP A 325 -5.58 -6.99 -61.43
C ASP A 325 -5.16 -6.86 -59.94
N SER A 326 -3.94 -6.40 -59.71
CA SER A 326 -3.42 -6.03 -58.36
C SER A 326 -2.38 -4.90 -58.37
N ASN A 327 -2.36 -4.08 -59.43
CA ASN A 327 -1.22 -3.20 -59.76
C ASN A 327 -1.15 -1.86 -58.99
N GLU A 328 -2.04 -1.60 -58.03
CA GLU A 328 -2.05 -0.35 -57.24
C GLU A 328 -1.70 -0.51 -55.75
N GLN A 329 -1.83 -1.72 -55.16
CA GLN A 329 -1.65 -1.88 -53.71
C GLN A 329 -0.17 -1.97 -53.26
N TRP A 330 0.72 -2.47 -54.11
CA TRP A 330 2.14 -2.65 -53.76
C TRP A 330 2.87 -1.33 -53.46
N ASN A 331 2.51 -0.24 -54.15
CA ASN A 331 3.09 1.10 -53.94
C ASN A 331 2.82 1.72 -52.55
N ILE A 332 1.93 1.14 -51.74
CA ILE A 332 1.57 1.67 -50.41
C ILE A 332 2.43 1.04 -49.30
N ILE A 333 2.92 -0.19 -49.49
CA ILE A 333 3.67 -0.93 -48.47
C ILE A 333 5.12 -0.44 -48.43
N ASP A 334 5.83 -0.51 -49.55
CA ASP A 334 7.24 -0.10 -49.66
C ASP A 334 7.45 1.37 -49.26
N LYS A 335 6.47 2.23 -49.57
CA LYS A 335 6.51 3.66 -49.23
C LYS A 335 6.39 3.93 -47.72
N LYS A 336 5.71 3.06 -46.96
CA LYS A 336 5.68 3.14 -45.50
C LYS A 336 6.99 2.64 -44.90
N GLN A 337 7.51 1.51 -45.40
CA GLN A 337 8.79 0.96 -44.99
C GLN A 337 9.92 2.02 -45.12
N TYR A 338 9.96 2.71 -46.26
CA TYR A 338 10.94 3.76 -46.54
C TYR A 338 10.78 5.05 -45.69
N GLU A 339 9.58 5.37 -45.20
CA GLU A 339 9.39 6.47 -44.24
C GLU A 339 9.74 6.07 -42.80
N GLU A 340 9.57 4.80 -42.41
CA GLU A 340 9.95 4.29 -41.09
C GLU A 340 11.47 4.15 -40.93
N ASP A 341 12.18 3.57 -41.91
CA ASP A 341 13.65 3.46 -41.88
C ASP A 341 14.32 4.84 -41.80
N LYS A 342 13.79 5.82 -42.56
CA LYS A 342 14.29 7.21 -42.55
C LYS A 342 14.00 7.97 -41.24
N LEU A 343 13.15 7.42 -40.37
CA LEU A 343 12.92 7.97 -39.04
C LEU A 343 13.95 7.48 -38.01
N GLU A 344 14.67 6.37 -38.21
CA GLU A 344 15.54 5.82 -37.16
C GLU A 344 16.70 6.79 -36.80
N ASP A 345 17.39 7.36 -37.79
CA ASP A 345 18.55 8.26 -37.60
C ASP A 345 18.24 9.61 -36.94
N LEU A 346 16.98 10.09 -36.98
CA LEU A 346 16.64 11.42 -36.47
C LEU A 346 16.79 11.54 -34.95
N THR A 347 17.30 12.67 -34.47
CA THR A 347 17.44 12.89 -33.02
C THR A 347 16.08 12.97 -32.33
N LYS A 348 16.05 12.76 -31.00
CA LYS A 348 14.81 12.81 -30.22
C LYS A 348 14.09 14.16 -30.33
N GLU A 349 14.83 15.26 -30.46
CA GLU A 349 14.24 16.60 -30.60
C GLU A 349 13.62 16.82 -31.99
N GLU A 350 14.27 16.33 -33.05
CA GLU A 350 13.74 16.39 -34.41
C GLU A 350 12.47 15.54 -34.57
N LYS A 351 12.44 14.34 -33.97
CA LYS A 351 11.24 13.49 -33.89
C LYS A 351 10.07 14.23 -33.26
N ILE A 352 10.29 14.87 -32.10
CA ILE A 352 9.29 15.70 -31.41
C ILE A 352 8.87 16.92 -32.26
N LYS A 353 9.79 17.53 -33.01
CA LYS A 353 9.52 18.68 -33.89
C LYS A 353 8.67 18.30 -35.09
N LEU A 354 8.98 17.18 -35.75
CA LEU A 354 8.24 16.63 -36.88
C LEU A 354 6.82 16.22 -36.47
N GLU A 355 6.67 15.58 -35.31
CA GLU A 355 5.37 15.22 -34.75
C GLU A 355 4.51 16.46 -34.47
N LYS A 356 5.09 17.50 -33.83
CA LYS A 356 4.42 18.80 -33.62
C LYS A 356 4.05 19.54 -34.91
N GLU A 357 4.67 19.20 -36.05
CA GLU A 357 4.27 19.72 -37.36
C GLU A 357 3.16 18.88 -38.01
N LYS A 358 3.18 17.54 -37.84
CA LYS A 358 2.07 16.66 -38.25
C LYS A 358 0.76 17.02 -37.54
N TRP A 359 0.81 17.40 -36.26
CA TRP A 359 -0.37 17.89 -35.50
C TRP A 359 -0.82 19.34 -35.84
N LYS A 360 -0.18 20.02 -36.81
CA LYS A 360 -0.56 21.36 -37.29
C LYS A 360 -1.21 21.37 -38.68
N LYS A 361 -1.31 20.22 -39.33
CA LYS A 361 -1.89 20.02 -40.67
C LYS A 361 -3.19 19.23 -40.54
#